data_AF-A0A2M7NWU0-F1
#
_entry.id   AF-A0A2M7NWU0-F1
#
_cell.length_a   1.000
_cell.length_b   1.000
_cell.length_c   1.000
_cell.angle_alpha   90.00
_cell.angle_beta   90.00
_cell.angle_gamma   90.00
#
_symmetry.space_group_name_H-M   'P 1'
#
loop_
_entity.id
_entity.type
_entity.pdbx_description
1 polymer ?
#
loop_
_entity_poly.entity_id
_entity_poly.type
_entity_poly.pdbx_seq_one_letter_code
_entity_poly.pdbx_strand_id
1 'polypeptide(L)'
;ATVVPGAVAVNLAYLLGAELRGKKGSAVAVLGTVLPSFFVILFIAKFLLPFFDYPRVSAFLRGCAIAVAGQLAFAAFIFGRKLFHRWQHLAVCAAGVIAVGVFGLHPLFGLLAAGLLGYRLLPENRKPLQARLK
;
A
#
# COMPACT_ATOMS: atom_id res chain seq x y z
N ALA A 1 -13.65 9.29 -5.01
CA ALA A 1 -13.26 8.15 -4.15
C ALA A 1 -11.94 7.61 -4.71
N THR A 2 -10.83 7.47 -4.00
CA THR A 2 -10.60 7.00 -2.62
C THR A 2 -9.44 7.77 -1.96
N VAL A 3 -9.66 8.29 -0.75
CA VAL A 3 -8.62 8.96 0.07
C VAL A 3 -7.99 7.99 1.09
N VAL A 4 -8.48 6.76 1.20
CA VAL A 4 -7.88 5.75 2.09
C VAL A 4 -6.69 5.11 1.37
N PRO A 5 -5.44 5.33 1.83
CA PRO A 5 -4.29 4.59 1.35
C PRO A 5 -4.37 3.18 1.95
N GLY A 6 -5.23 2.34 1.36
CA GLY A 6 -5.47 0.97 1.79
C GLY A 6 -5.56 0.03 0.59
N ALA A 7 -5.81 -1.26 0.83
CA ALA A 7 -6.01 -2.23 -0.23
C ALA A 7 -7.20 -1.81 -1.10
N VAL A 8 -6.92 -1.34 -2.32
CA VAL A 8 -7.91 -0.83 -3.29
C VAL A 8 -9.07 -1.83 -3.45
N ALA A 9 -8.75 -3.11 -3.53
CA ALA A 9 -9.72 -4.20 -3.61
C ALA A 9 -10.67 -4.25 -2.41
N VAL A 10 -10.16 -4.11 -1.18
CA VAL A 10 -10.97 -4.18 0.06
C VAL A 10 -11.89 -2.96 0.16
N ASN A 11 -11.39 -1.77 -0.17
CA ASN A 11 -12.21 -0.57 -0.13
C ASN A 11 -13.33 -0.60 -1.18
N LEU A 12 -13.05 -1.12 -2.38
CA LEU A 12 -14.09 -1.33 -3.40
C LEU A 12 -15.11 -2.39 -2.97
N ALA A 13 -14.66 -3.51 -2.39
CA ALA A 13 -15.55 -4.54 -1.85
C ALA A 13 -16.46 -3.99 -0.75
N TYR A 14 -15.94 -3.13 0.14
CA TYR A 14 -16.74 -2.48 1.18
C TYR A 14 -17.84 -1.59 0.60
N LEU A 15 -17.48 -0.73 -0.37
CA LEU A 15 -18.40 0.21 -1.01
C LEU A 15 -19.49 -0.52 -1.81
N LEU A 16 -19.09 -1.46 -2.67
CA LEU A 16 -20.03 -2.28 -3.45
C LEU A 16 -20.92 -3.14 -2.54
N GLY A 17 -20.35 -3.72 -1.48
CA GLY A 17 -21.12 -4.47 -0.49
C GLY A 17 -22.12 -3.60 0.26
N ALA A 18 -21.79 -2.33 0.52
CA ALA A 18 -22.70 -1.37 1.16
C ALA A 18 -23.86 -1.04 0.24
N GLU A 19 -23.59 -0.87 -1.04
CA GLU A 19 -24.57 -0.52 -2.06
C GLU A 19 -25.57 -1.66 -2.31
N LEU A 20 -25.09 -2.91 -2.29
CA LEU A 20 -25.94 -4.09 -2.54
C LEU A 20 -26.85 -4.47 -1.36
N ARG A 21 -26.33 -4.50 -0.13
CA ARG A 21 -27.04 -5.03 1.05
C ARG A 21 -26.78 -4.26 2.34
N GLY A 22 -26.39 -2.99 2.23
CA GLY A 22 -26.05 -2.14 3.37
C GLY A 22 -24.89 -2.71 4.18
N LYS A 23 -24.87 -2.42 5.49
CA LYS A 23 -23.75 -2.77 6.39
C LYS A 23 -23.41 -4.27 6.42
N LYS A 24 -24.41 -5.14 6.32
CA LYS A 24 -24.21 -6.60 6.30
C LYS A 24 -23.54 -7.05 4.99
N GLY A 25 -23.91 -6.44 3.86
CA GLY A 25 -23.28 -6.70 2.57
C GLY A 25 -21.81 -6.29 2.54
N SER A 26 -21.46 -5.13 3.12
CA SER A 26 -20.06 -4.69 3.24
C SER A 26 -19.19 -5.66 4.03
N ALA A 27 -19.69 -6.15 5.18
CA ALA A 27 -18.95 -7.08 6.01
C ALA A 27 -18.66 -8.40 5.26
N VAL A 28 -19.67 -8.96 4.60
CA VAL A 28 -19.51 -10.21 3.83
C VAL A 28 -18.59 -10.00 2.62
N ALA A 29 -18.69 -8.89 1.90
CA ALA A 29 -17.84 -8.60 0.74
C ALA A 29 -16.37 -8.41 1.12
N VAL A 30 -16.09 -7.71 2.22
CA VAL A 30 -14.73 -7.56 2.76
C VAL A 30 -14.17 -8.90 3.20
N LEU A 31 -14.95 -9.69 3.96
CA LEU A 31 -14.54 -11.03 4.38
C LEU A 31 -14.25 -11.92 3.17
N GLY A 32 -15.15 -11.98 2.18
CA GLY A 32 -14.96 -12.74 0.96
C GLY A 32 -13.74 -12.32 0.13
N THR A 33 -13.28 -11.08 0.26
CA THR A 33 -12.07 -10.57 -0.42
C THR A 33 -10.79 -10.95 0.31
N VAL A 34 -10.80 -11.02 1.64
CA VAL A 34 -9.59 -11.26 2.47
C VAL A 34 -9.39 -12.75 2.78
N LEU A 35 -10.47 -13.50 3.01
CA LEU A 35 -10.42 -14.93 3.34
C LEU A 35 -9.66 -15.78 2.31
N PRO A 36 -9.81 -15.59 0.99
CA PRO A 36 -9.09 -16.40 0.00
C PRO A 36 -7.56 -16.32 0.18
N SER A 37 -7.01 -15.12 0.30
CA SER A 37 -5.57 -14.91 0.52
C SER A 37 -5.10 -15.53 1.83
N PHE A 38 -5.91 -15.44 2.89
CA PHE A 38 -5.61 -16.04 4.18
C PHE A 38 -5.51 -17.57 4.08
N PHE A 39 -6.47 -18.22 3.42
CA PHE A 39 -6.45 -19.67 3.23
C PHE A 39 -5.27 -20.12 2.35
N VAL A 40 -4.93 -19.37 1.29
CA VAL A 40 -3.77 -19.68 0.45
C VAL A 40 -2.47 -19.62 1.25
N ILE A 41 -2.28 -18.59 2.08
CA ILE A 41 -1.08 -18.48 2.93
C ILE A 41 -1.02 -19.62 3.95
N LEU A 42 -2.14 -19.95 4.60
CA LEU A 42 -2.19 -21.08 5.55
C LEU A 42 -1.91 -22.41 4.87
N PHE A 43 -2.41 -22.60 3.65
CA PHE A 43 -2.16 -23.80 2.86
C PHE A 43 -0.66 -23.91 2.54
N ILE A 44 -0.05 -22.84 2.01
CA ILE A 44 1.39 -22.80 1.75
C ILE A 44 2.18 -23.04 3.04
N ALA A 45 1.81 -22.40 4.14
CA ALA A 45 2.46 -22.60 5.43
C ALA A 45 2.44 -24.09 5.83
N LYS A 46 1.27 -24.72 5.90
CA LYS A 46 1.14 -26.12 6.33
C LYS A 46 1.91 -27.10 5.44
N PHE A 47 1.86 -26.91 4.12
CA PHE A 47 2.42 -27.87 3.17
C PHE A 47 3.87 -27.57 2.78
N LEU A 48 4.33 -26.32 2.87
CA LEU A 48 5.66 -25.92 2.41
C LEU A 48 6.65 -25.69 3.56
N LEU A 49 6.21 -25.22 4.74
CA LEU A 49 7.08 -25.01 5.92
C LEU A 49 7.88 -26.27 6.33
N PRO A 50 7.28 -27.49 6.36
CA PRO A 50 8.03 -28.69 6.74
C PRO A 50 9.12 -29.09 5.75
N PHE A 51 9.08 -28.60 4.51
CA PHE A 51 10.07 -28.90 3.47
C PHE A 51 11.17 -27.83 3.36
N PHE A 52 11.22 -26.86 4.27
CA PHE A 52 12.27 -25.82 4.28
C PHE A 52 13.68 -26.37 4.44
N ASP A 53 13.83 -27.56 5.05
CA ASP A 53 15.13 -28.23 5.19
C ASP A 53 15.74 -28.64 3.85
N TYR A 54 14.92 -28.75 2.79
CA TYR A 54 15.44 -29.01 1.45
C TYR A 54 16.03 -27.74 0.82
N PRO A 55 17.30 -27.76 0.38
CA PRO A 55 18.00 -26.57 -0.12
C PRO A 55 17.32 -25.93 -1.34
N ARG A 56 16.60 -26.72 -2.16
CA ARG A 56 15.83 -26.22 -3.31
C ARG A 56 14.63 -25.37 -2.89
N VAL A 57 13.93 -25.74 -1.81
CA VAL A 57 12.74 -25.02 -1.33
C VAL A 57 13.16 -23.70 -0.68
N SER A 58 14.22 -23.71 0.13
CA SER A 58 14.81 -22.50 0.70
C SER A 58 15.28 -21.52 -0.39
N ALA A 59 15.90 -22.01 -1.46
CA ALA A 59 16.30 -21.19 -2.60
C ALA A 59 15.10 -20.57 -3.34
N PHE A 60 14.03 -21.34 -3.56
CA PHE A 60 12.79 -20.83 -4.17
C PHE A 60 12.18 -19.68 -3.36
N LEU A 61 12.07 -19.84 -2.04
CA LEU A 61 11.49 -18.82 -1.16
C LEU A 61 12.34 -17.56 -1.06
N ARG A 62 13.67 -17.69 -1.11
CA ARG A 62 14.56 -16.54 -1.28
C ARG A 62 14.29 -15.82 -2.60
N GLY A 63 14.06 -16.56 -3.69
CA GLY A 63 13.61 -16.00 -4.97
C GLY A 63 12.29 -15.23 -4.85
N CYS A 64 11.30 -15.78 -4.14
CA CYS A 64 10.05 -15.07 -3.85
C CYS A 64 10.28 -13.77 -3.07
N ALA A 65 11.16 -13.77 -2.07
CA ALA A 65 11.50 -12.57 -1.31
C ALA A 65 12.09 -11.47 -2.20
N ILE A 66 12.97 -11.82 -3.14
CA ILE A 66 13.54 -10.89 -4.12
C ILE A 66 12.43 -10.37 -5.06
N ALA A 67 11.53 -11.23 -5.52
CA ALA A 67 10.41 -10.81 -6.36
C ALA A 67 9.48 -9.81 -5.63
N VAL A 68 9.19 -10.04 -4.35
CA VAL A 68 8.41 -9.11 -3.52
C VAL A 68 9.14 -7.77 -3.35
N ALA A 69 10.46 -7.79 -3.11
CA ALA A 69 11.26 -6.57 -3.05
C ALA A 69 11.22 -5.78 -4.38
N GLY A 70 11.33 -6.47 -5.52
CA GLY A 70 11.18 -5.87 -6.84
C GLY A 70 9.79 -5.28 -7.07
N GLN A 71 8.73 -5.96 -6.64
CA GLN A 71 7.37 -5.45 -6.71
C GLN A 71 7.17 -4.18 -5.86
N LEU A 72 7.75 -4.12 -4.66
CA LEU A 72 7.73 -2.93 -3.82
C LEU A 72 8.49 -1.76 -4.48
N ALA A 73 9.67 -2.04 -5.05
CA ALA A 73 10.44 -1.03 -5.78
C ALA A 73 9.68 -0.48 -7.00
N PHE A 74 9.02 -1.35 -7.77
CA PHE A 74 8.21 -0.95 -8.91
C PHE A 74 7.00 -0.10 -8.48
N ALA A 75 6.31 -0.49 -7.41
CA ALA A 75 5.22 0.31 -6.85
C ALA A 75 5.72 1.70 -6.43
N ALA A 76 6.85 1.77 -5.72
CA ALA A 76 7.48 3.03 -5.34
C ALA A 76 7.84 3.89 -6.56
N PHE A 77 8.35 3.28 -7.64
CA PHE A 77 8.67 3.98 -8.88
C PHE A 77 7.43 4.57 -9.57
N ILE A 78 6.34 3.80 -9.67
CA ILE A 78 5.07 4.29 -10.25
C ILE A 78 4.53 5.49 -9.47
N PHE A 79 4.51 5.40 -8.14
CA PHE A 79 4.04 6.51 -7.30
C PHE A 79 4.98 7.71 -7.35
N GLY A 80 6.28 7.47 -7.32
CA GLY A 80 7.31 8.51 -7.45
C GLY A 80 7.15 9.30 -8.74
N ARG A 81 7.03 8.62 -9.89
CA ARG A 81 6.90 9.29 -11.20
C ARG A 81 5.71 10.25 -11.28
N LYS A 82 4.60 9.94 -10.61
CA LYS A 82 3.44 10.85 -10.51
C LYS A 82 3.71 12.06 -9.63
N LEU A 83 4.59 11.94 -8.64
CA LEU A 83 4.88 12.97 -7.65
C LEU A 83 6.03 13.91 -8.07
N PHE A 84 6.92 13.46 -8.98
CA PHE A 84 8.12 14.17 -9.44
C PHE A 84 7.91 15.46 -10.26
N HIS A 85 6.69 16.02 -10.31
CA HIS A 85 6.42 17.26 -11.06
C HIS A 85 6.89 18.55 -10.36
N ARG A 86 7.04 18.54 -9.02
CA ARG A 86 7.59 19.68 -8.27
C ARG A 86 8.75 19.27 -7.38
N TRP A 87 9.76 20.14 -7.33
CA TRP A 87 10.95 20.01 -6.48
C TRP A 87 10.60 19.90 -4.98
N GLN A 88 9.49 20.51 -4.56
CA GLN A 88 8.97 20.41 -3.19
C GLN A 88 8.57 18.98 -2.81
N HIS A 89 7.95 18.23 -3.71
CA HIS A 89 7.56 16.85 -3.42
C HIS A 89 8.77 15.91 -3.37
N LEU A 90 9.76 16.17 -4.23
CA LEU A 90 11.03 15.44 -4.19
C LEU A 90 11.77 15.67 -2.86
N ALA A 91 11.82 16.90 -2.38
CA ALA A 91 12.43 17.23 -1.08
C ALA A 91 11.74 16.50 0.08
N VAL A 92 10.40 16.46 0.11
CA VAL A 92 9.65 15.75 1.16
C VAL A 92 9.85 14.24 1.09
N CYS A 93 9.84 13.65 -0.10
CA CYS A 93 10.13 12.22 -0.27
C CYS A 93 11.55 11.86 0.15
N ALA A 94 12.56 12.64 -0.27
CA ALA A 94 13.95 12.42 0.10
C ALA A 94 14.15 12.55 1.62
N ALA A 95 13.58 13.59 2.24
CA ALA A 95 13.62 13.77 3.69
C ALA A 95 12.98 12.59 4.44
N GLY A 96 11.84 12.08 3.97
CA GLY A 96 11.17 10.92 4.56
C GLY A 96 11.99 9.63 4.47
N VAL A 97 12.60 9.36 3.31
CA VAL A 97 13.47 8.19 3.12
C VAL A 97 14.71 8.27 4.01
N ILE A 98 15.33 9.44 4.11
CA ILE A 98 16.50 9.65 4.97
C ILE A 98 16.11 9.51 6.46
N ALA A 99 14.99 10.09 6.87
CA ALA A 99 14.51 10.00 8.25
C ALA A 99 14.24 8.55 8.69
N VAL A 100 13.64 7.73 7.83
CA VAL A 100 13.35 6.32 8.17
C VAL A 100 14.59 5.43 8.00
N GLY A 101 15.35 5.63 6.92
CA GLY A 101 16.49 4.77 6.57
C GLY A 101 17.73 4.98 7.42
N VAL A 102 18.00 6.22 7.86
CA VAL A 102 19.22 6.56 8.61
C VAL A 102 18.97 6.66 10.12
N PHE A 103 17.84 7.24 10.55
CA PHE A 103 17.57 7.46 11.97
C PHE A 103 16.86 6.27 12.65
N GLY A 104 16.52 5.20 11.91
CA GLY A 104 15.82 4.04 12.46
C GLY A 104 14.48 4.38 13.10
N LEU A 105 13.91 5.54 12.76
CA LEU A 105 12.66 6.03 13.33
C LEU A 105 11.54 5.07 12.93
N HIS A 106 10.67 4.76 13.90
CA HIS A 106 9.50 3.94 13.64
C HIS A 106 8.71 4.56 12.47
N PRO A 107 8.38 3.81 11.40
CA PRO A 107 7.76 4.35 10.18
C PRO A 107 6.50 5.18 10.43
N LEU A 108 5.82 4.90 11.54
CA LEU A 108 4.65 5.62 12.04
C LEU A 108 4.95 7.11 12.29
N PHE A 109 6.08 7.44 12.92
CA PHE A 109 6.48 8.84 13.16
C PHE A 109 6.89 9.52 11.86
N GLY A 110 7.59 8.81 10.97
CA GLY A 110 7.94 9.33 9.64
C GLY A 110 6.70 9.66 8.81
N LEU A 111 5.66 8.83 8.88
CA LEU A 111 4.38 9.05 8.20
C LEU A 111 3.66 10.29 8.75
N LEU A 112 3.59 10.44 10.08
CA LEU A 112 2.97 11.59 10.73
C LEU A 112 3.72 12.89 10.41
N ALA A 113 5.05 12.89 10.50
CA ALA A 113 5.88 14.06 10.20
C ALA A 113 5.79 14.46 8.72
N ALA A 114 5.84 13.49 7.80
CA ALA A 114 5.68 13.75 6.37
C ALA A 114 4.28 14.31 6.04
N GLY A 115 3.23 13.80 6.68
CA GLY A 115 1.87 14.34 6.55
C GLY A 115 1.77 15.79 7.05
N LEU A 116 2.37 16.09 8.20
CA LEU A 116 2.35 17.44 8.78
C LEU A 116 3.15 18.45 7.94
N LEU A 117 4.33 18.05 7.47
CA LEU A 117 5.17 18.86 6.57
C LEU A 117 4.48 19.06 5.21
N GLY A 118 3.85 18.02 4.67
CA GLY A 118 3.06 18.10 3.44
C GLY A 118 1.90 19.09 3.56
N TYR A 119 1.16 19.06 4.68
CA TYR A 119 0.06 20.00 4.94
C TYR A 119 0.54 21.46 5.02
N ARG A 120 1.71 21.72 5.61
CA ARG A 120 2.25 23.07 5.72
C ARG A 120 2.93 23.58 4.45
N LEU A 121 3.50 22.69 3.63
CA LEU A 121 4.30 23.07 2.46
C LEU A 121 3.56 23.05 1.13
N LEU A 122 2.42 22.35 1.01
CA LEU A 122 1.57 22.42 -0.20
C LEU A 122 0.50 23.50 -0.01
N PRO A 123 0.57 24.63 -0.73
CA PRO A 123 -0.59 25.51 -0.86
C PRO A 123 -1.67 24.72 -1.59
N GLU A 124 -2.85 24.66 -0.99
CA GLU A 124 -4.02 23.93 -1.47
C GLU A 124 -4.54 24.54 -2.77
N ASN A 125 -3.87 24.28 -3.90
CA ASN A 125 -4.38 24.64 -5.21
C ASN A 125 -5.33 23.55 -5.71
N ARG A 126 -6.41 23.31 -4.95
CA ARG A 126 -7.56 22.56 -5.43
C ARG A 126 -8.25 23.43 -6.47
N LYS A 127 -7.96 23.24 -7.75
CA LYS A 127 -8.97 23.56 -8.77
C LYS A 127 -10.14 22.59 -8.51
N PRO A 128 -11.32 23.09 -8.10
CA PRO A 128 -12.46 22.21 -7.86
C PRO A 128 -12.79 21.50 -9.18
N LEU A 129 -12.98 20.19 -9.09
CA LEU A 129 -13.28 19.28 -10.20
C LEU A 129 -14.53 19.71 -11.02
N GLN A 130 -15.30 20.68 -10.51
CA GLN A 130 -16.49 21.27 -11.14
C GLN A 130 -16.18 22.10 -12.40
N ALA A 131 -14.92 22.53 -12.62
CA ALA A 131 -14.55 23.33 -13.79
C ALA A 131 -14.18 22.51 -15.05
N ARG A 132 -14.13 21.17 -14.96
CA ARG A 132 -13.87 20.28 -16.12
C ARG A 132 -15.13 19.61 -16.69
N LEU A 133 -16.30 19.92 -16.12
CA LEU A 133 -17.61 19.42 -16.55
C LEU A 133 -18.51 20.54 -17.10
N LYS A 134 -17.92 21.69 -17.50
CA LYS A 134 -18.56 22.68 -18.36
C LYS A 134 -17.88 22.68 -19.72
#